data_AF-A0A3M7LWK5-F1
#
_entry.id   AF-A0A3M7LWK5-F1
#
_cell.length_a   1.000
_cell.length_b   1.000
_cell.length_c   1.000
_cell.angle_alpha   90.00
_cell.angle_beta   90.00
_cell.angle_gamma   90.00
#
_symmetry.space_group_name_H-M   'P 1'
#
loop_
_entity.id
_entity.type
_entity.pdbx_description
1 polymer ?
#
loop_
_entity_poly.entity_id
_entity_poly.type
_entity_poly.pdbx_seq_one_letter_code
_entity_poly.pdbx_strand_id
1 'polypeptide(L)'
;MHNKYACVQIPPYRPLVSQQERRRQLVQRLAAITERNQQTSPLLRLPAELRNKIYNYVFHSPPIRPYRDHRVYGAWAYSRRQLSLLQVCRQVYFEARLVPFKCNVFVGYAEHVIELLVTSFAPQQADVISTVDIYVDAFAVYRDGVIPDVGLKKWFTSELAEMAMLKGLKEVTLVWFGSDVMVVREGLKWEVSGVFEEVGRADIKVVVD
;
A
#
# COMPACT_ATOMS: atom_id res chain seq x y z
N MET A 1 -21.64 56.93 -25.09
CA MET A 1 -20.40 56.14 -24.95
C MET A 1 -20.56 54.88 -25.79
N HIS A 2 -19.63 54.58 -26.72
CA HIS A 2 -19.76 53.44 -27.63
C HIS A 2 -19.00 52.22 -27.08
N ASN A 3 -19.70 51.13 -26.83
CA ASN A 3 -19.08 49.87 -26.42
C ASN A 3 -18.47 49.18 -27.66
N LYS A 4 -17.14 49.22 -27.81
CA LYS A 4 -16.42 48.78 -29.02
C LYS A 4 -16.17 47.26 -29.11
N TYR A 5 -16.67 46.47 -28.17
CA TYR A 5 -16.42 45.03 -28.12
C TYR A 5 -17.68 44.25 -28.48
N ALA A 6 -17.89 44.01 -29.77
CA ALA A 6 -18.84 42.99 -30.21
C ALA A 6 -18.29 41.62 -29.81
N CYS A 7 -19.00 40.89 -28.94
CA CYS A 7 -18.67 39.50 -28.63
C CYS A 7 -18.75 38.65 -29.90
N VAL A 8 -17.60 38.24 -30.42
CA VAL A 8 -17.52 37.28 -31.53
C VAL A 8 -18.13 35.97 -31.04
N GLN A 9 -19.26 35.57 -31.62
CA GLN A 9 -19.90 34.28 -31.37
C GLN A 9 -18.94 33.18 -31.79
N ILE A 10 -18.30 32.52 -30.82
CA ILE A 10 -17.46 31.35 -31.09
C ILE A 10 -18.39 30.24 -31.60
N PRO A 11 -18.21 29.71 -32.82
CA PRO A 11 -19.08 28.67 -33.34
C PRO A 11 -19.00 27.43 -32.43
N PRO A 12 -20.13 26.74 -32.18
CA PRO A 12 -20.15 25.59 -31.27
C PRO A 12 -19.15 24.54 -31.76
N TYR A 13 -18.26 24.09 -30.85
CA TYR A 13 -17.22 23.12 -31.18
C TYR A 13 -17.85 21.82 -31.69
N ARG A 14 -17.81 21.62 -33.01
CA ARG A 14 -18.20 20.36 -33.65
C ARG A 14 -16.95 19.49 -33.77
N PRO A 15 -16.82 18.39 -32.99
CA PRO A 15 -15.65 17.54 -33.06
C PRO A 15 -15.49 16.93 -34.46
N LEU A 16 -14.32 17.14 -35.08
CA LEU A 16 -13.98 16.68 -36.45
C LEU A 16 -14.09 15.17 -36.69
N VAL A 17 -14.23 14.37 -35.63
CA VAL A 17 -14.23 12.91 -35.62
C VAL A 17 -15.19 12.46 -34.52
N SER A 18 -16.09 11.53 -34.82
CA SER A 18 -17.08 11.03 -33.86
C SER A 18 -16.44 10.33 -32.66
N GLN A 19 -17.14 10.24 -31.53
CA GLN A 19 -16.62 9.53 -30.35
C GLN A 19 -16.32 8.06 -30.64
N GLN A 20 -17.09 7.41 -31.53
CA GLN A 20 -16.88 6.01 -31.92
C GLN A 20 -15.59 5.84 -32.73
N GLU A 21 -15.34 6.72 -33.71
CA GLU A 21 -14.10 6.71 -34.50
C GLU A 21 -12.88 7.03 -33.63
N ARG A 22 -12.97 8.02 -32.72
CA ARG A 22 -11.89 8.30 -31.75
C ARG A 22 -11.57 7.07 -30.89
N ARG A 23 -12.58 6.33 -30.43
CA ARG A 23 -12.39 5.05 -29.71
C ARG A 23 -11.71 4.00 -30.58
N ARG A 24 -12.13 3.82 -31.84
CA ARG A 24 -11.50 2.87 -32.79
C ARG A 24 -10.02 3.20 -33.04
N GLN A 25 -9.72 4.47 -33.33
CA GLN A 25 -8.35 4.95 -33.54
C GLN A 25 -7.47 4.76 -32.29
N LEU A 26 -8.02 5.00 -31.10
CA LEU A 26 -7.31 4.77 -29.83
C LEU A 26 -6.98 3.28 -29.64
N VAL A 27 -7.93 2.38 -29.89
CA VAL A 27 -7.71 0.92 -29.79
C VAL A 27 -6.63 0.46 -30.77
N GLN A 28 -6.68 0.91 -32.03
CA GLN A 28 -5.67 0.59 -33.04
C GLN A 28 -4.27 1.08 -32.65
N ARG A 29 -4.15 2.33 -32.16
CA ARG A 29 -2.87 2.87 -31.66
C ARG A 29 -2.33 2.09 -30.47
N LEU A 30 -3.19 1.70 -29.53
CA LEU A 30 -2.79 0.91 -28.36
C LEU A 30 -2.32 -0.50 -28.75
N ALA A 31 -2.97 -1.13 -29.75
CA ALA A 31 -2.53 -2.41 -30.30
C ALA A 31 -1.13 -2.30 -30.92
N ALA A 32 -0.91 -1.32 -31.81
CA ALA A 32 0.39 -1.09 -32.44
C ALA A 32 1.52 -0.78 -31.44
N ILE A 33 1.23 -0.01 -30.38
CA ILE A 33 2.18 0.23 -29.28
C ILE A 33 2.49 -1.07 -28.53
N THR A 34 1.49 -1.92 -28.29
CA THR A 34 1.66 -3.20 -27.58
C THR A 34 2.50 -4.17 -28.39
N GLU A 35 2.23 -4.30 -29.69
CA GLU A 35 3.00 -5.13 -30.62
C GLU A 35 4.47 -4.66 -30.72
N ARG A 36 4.68 -3.36 -30.96
CA ARG A 36 6.03 -2.78 -30.98
C ARG A 36 6.77 -3.05 -29.67
N ASN A 37 6.10 -2.86 -28.53
CA ASN A 37 6.69 -3.08 -27.22
C ASN A 37 7.12 -4.55 -27.02
N GLN A 38 6.32 -5.52 -27.49
CA GLN A 38 6.67 -6.94 -27.46
C GLN A 38 7.89 -7.27 -28.35
N GLN A 39 8.00 -6.66 -29.53
CA GLN A 39 9.10 -6.91 -30.46
C GLN A 39 10.40 -6.18 -30.06
N THR A 40 10.31 -4.93 -29.55
CA THR A 40 11.49 -4.06 -29.37
C THR A 40 11.94 -3.89 -27.92
N SER A 41 11.07 -4.08 -26.92
CA SER A 41 11.47 -3.88 -25.51
C SER A 41 12.38 -5.02 -25.04
N PRO A 42 13.58 -4.74 -24.49
CA PRO A 42 14.41 -5.75 -23.87
C PRO A 42 13.70 -6.43 -22.68
N LEU A 43 12.94 -5.67 -21.88
CA LEU A 43 12.24 -6.17 -20.70
C LEU A 43 11.07 -7.11 -21.06
N LEU A 44 10.27 -6.76 -22.06
CA LEU A 44 9.04 -7.51 -22.37
C LEU A 44 9.28 -8.78 -23.18
N ARG A 45 10.44 -8.89 -23.84
CA ARG A 45 10.92 -10.14 -24.47
C ARG A 45 11.44 -11.18 -23.47
N LEU A 46 11.68 -10.81 -22.21
CA LEU A 46 12.09 -11.78 -21.19
C LEU A 46 10.90 -12.67 -20.78
N PRO A 47 11.12 -13.94 -20.43
CA PRO A 47 10.14 -14.78 -19.74
C PRO A 47 9.57 -14.12 -18.48
N ALA A 48 8.34 -14.50 -18.12
CA ALA A 48 7.61 -13.87 -17.02
C ALA A 48 8.33 -14.00 -15.66
N GLU A 49 9.05 -15.10 -15.41
CA GLU A 49 9.82 -15.28 -14.16
C GLU A 49 10.95 -14.25 -14.04
N LEU A 50 11.62 -13.92 -15.15
CA LEU A 50 12.69 -12.92 -15.15
C LEU A 50 12.13 -11.51 -14.99
N ARG A 51 10.98 -11.19 -15.61
CA ARG A 51 10.29 -9.91 -15.39
C ARG A 51 9.89 -9.76 -13.92
N ASN A 52 9.31 -10.80 -13.31
CA ASN A 52 8.94 -10.81 -11.89
C ASN A 52 10.15 -10.60 -10.96
N LYS A 53 11.31 -11.22 -11.25
CA LYS A 53 12.56 -10.97 -10.52
C LYS A 53 13.00 -9.51 -10.64
N ILE A 54 12.96 -8.92 -11.84
CA ILE A 54 13.30 -7.50 -12.06
C ILE A 54 12.34 -6.58 -11.30
N TYR A 55 11.02 -6.86 -11.34
CA TYR A 55 10.04 -6.09 -10.59
C TYR A 55 10.33 -6.14 -9.09
N ASN A 56 10.63 -7.31 -8.52
CA ASN A 56 11.01 -7.42 -7.11
C ASN A 56 12.24 -6.55 -6.79
N TYR A 57 13.30 -6.57 -7.61
CA TYR A 57 14.48 -5.72 -7.37
C TYR A 57 14.21 -4.22 -7.51
N VAL A 58 13.33 -3.79 -8.42
CA VAL A 58 12.99 -2.36 -8.61
C VAL A 58 12.06 -1.83 -7.52
N PHE A 59 11.10 -2.65 -7.08
CA PHE A 59 10.08 -2.25 -6.11
C PHE A 59 10.43 -2.63 -4.66
N HIS A 60 11.45 -3.44 -4.41
CA HIS A 60 11.94 -3.62 -3.05
C HIS A 60 12.64 -2.33 -2.56
N SER A 61 12.31 -1.96 -1.34
CA SER A 61 12.67 -0.71 -0.68
C SER A 61 12.95 -1.01 0.80
N PRO A 62 13.77 -0.18 1.49
CA PRO A 62 13.69 -0.08 2.94
C PRO A 62 12.23 0.10 3.40
N PRO A 63 11.88 -0.32 4.64
CA PRO A 63 10.51 -0.33 5.14
C PRO A 63 9.77 0.97 4.83
N ILE A 64 8.61 0.83 4.19
CA ILE A 64 7.77 1.97 3.84
C ILE A 64 7.26 2.58 5.15
N ARG A 65 7.18 3.90 5.23
CA ARG A 65 6.77 4.63 6.45
C ARG A 65 5.65 5.61 6.14
N PRO A 66 4.82 6.01 7.12
CA PRO A 66 3.96 7.17 6.96
C PRO A 66 4.80 8.42 6.61
N TYR A 67 4.22 9.32 5.83
CA TYR A 67 4.89 10.55 5.42
C TYR A 67 5.15 11.45 6.64
N ARG A 68 6.38 11.97 6.80
CA ARG A 68 6.78 12.72 8.00
C ARG A 68 6.23 14.16 8.08
N ASP A 69 5.54 14.65 7.05
CA ASP A 69 5.05 16.03 7.02
C ASP A 69 3.80 16.17 7.90
N HIS A 70 3.86 17.10 8.87
CA HIS A 70 3.03 17.15 10.08
C HIS A 70 1.56 17.57 9.85
N ARG A 71 1.03 17.42 8.63
CA ARG A 71 -0.25 18.00 8.20
C ARG A 71 -1.12 17.11 7.31
N VAL A 72 -0.61 15.96 6.84
CA VAL A 72 -1.39 15.03 6.01
C VAL A 72 -1.13 13.58 6.44
N TYR A 73 -1.84 13.14 7.48
CA TYR A 73 -2.03 11.72 7.75
C TYR A 73 -2.77 11.07 6.56
N GLY A 74 -2.48 9.79 6.27
CA GLY A 74 -3.07 9.06 5.14
C GLY A 74 -2.20 8.90 3.88
N ALA A 75 -0.94 9.35 3.87
CA ALA A 75 0.02 9.09 2.79
C ALA A 75 1.30 8.43 3.29
N TRP A 76 1.85 7.51 2.50
CA TRP A 76 3.07 6.77 2.84
C TRP A 76 4.24 7.16 1.94
N ALA A 77 5.42 7.30 2.56
CA ALA A 77 6.68 7.70 1.95
C ALA A 77 7.27 6.54 1.13
N TYR A 78 6.76 6.36 -0.09
CA TYR A 78 7.35 5.48 -1.09
C TYR A 78 7.91 6.28 -2.27
N SER A 79 9.03 5.84 -2.85
CA SER A 79 9.72 6.61 -3.88
C SER A 79 8.90 6.70 -5.17
N ARG A 80 8.51 7.92 -5.56
CA ARG A 80 7.92 8.18 -6.89
C ARG A 80 8.82 7.72 -8.03
N ARG A 81 10.15 7.66 -7.82
CA ARG A 81 11.10 7.12 -8.82
C ARG A 81 10.95 5.61 -8.97
N GLN A 82 10.76 4.85 -7.89
CA GLN A 82 10.49 3.41 -7.97
C GLN A 82 9.14 3.14 -8.68
N LEU A 83 8.09 3.91 -8.37
CA LEU A 83 6.78 3.77 -9.02
C LEU A 83 6.76 4.18 -10.51
N SER A 84 7.79 4.89 -11.01
CA SER A 84 7.84 5.32 -12.41
C SER A 84 7.75 4.16 -13.41
N LEU A 85 8.27 2.97 -13.04
CA LEU A 85 8.18 1.76 -13.86
C LEU A 85 6.72 1.33 -14.10
N LEU A 86 5.80 1.58 -13.17
CA LEU A 86 4.37 1.28 -13.35
C LEU A 86 3.69 2.18 -14.39
N GLN A 87 4.31 3.29 -14.77
CA GLN A 87 3.73 4.27 -15.70
C GLN A 87 4.20 4.08 -17.16
N VAL A 88 5.18 3.21 -17.43
CA VAL A 88 5.80 3.09 -18.77
C VAL A 88 4.88 2.47 -19.82
N CYS A 89 4.12 1.44 -19.44
CA CYS A 89 3.11 0.82 -20.32
C CYS A 89 2.08 0.00 -19.53
N ARG A 90 0.95 -0.29 -20.17
CA ARG A 90 -0.18 -1.03 -19.56
C ARG A 90 0.18 -2.46 -19.12
N GLN A 91 1.09 -3.12 -19.82
CA GLN A 91 1.51 -4.49 -19.48
C GLN A 91 2.31 -4.50 -18.17
N VAL A 92 3.34 -3.65 -18.05
CA VAL A 92 4.13 -3.52 -16.81
C VAL A 92 3.25 -3.09 -15.65
N TYR A 93 2.31 -2.16 -15.87
CA TYR A 93 1.32 -1.80 -14.86
C TYR A 93 0.50 -3.02 -14.39
N PHE A 94 -0.06 -3.79 -15.31
CA PHE A 94 -0.89 -4.95 -14.96
C PHE A 94 -0.10 -6.04 -14.22
N GLU A 95 1.11 -6.35 -14.69
CA GLU A 95 1.99 -7.36 -14.07
C GLU A 95 2.50 -6.92 -12.69
N ALA A 96 2.89 -5.64 -12.52
CA ALA A 96 3.69 -5.21 -11.39
C ALA A 96 3.01 -4.30 -10.36
N ARG A 97 1.78 -3.79 -10.60
CA ARG A 97 1.11 -2.84 -9.67
C ARG A 97 0.94 -3.30 -8.23
N LEU A 98 0.96 -4.62 -7.98
CA LEU A 98 0.83 -5.21 -6.64
C LEU A 98 2.20 -5.54 -6.00
N VAL A 99 3.29 -5.51 -6.77
CA VAL A 99 4.64 -5.86 -6.27
C VAL A 99 5.09 -4.92 -5.13
N PRO A 100 4.91 -3.58 -5.20
CA PRO A 100 5.28 -2.69 -4.09
C PRO A 100 4.62 -3.02 -2.74
N PHE A 101 3.42 -3.61 -2.77
CA PHE A 101 2.70 -4.03 -1.56
C PHE A 101 3.14 -5.42 -1.09
N LYS A 102 3.48 -6.30 -2.04
CA LYS A 102 3.87 -7.69 -1.78
C LYS A 102 5.30 -7.85 -1.25
N CYS A 103 6.26 -7.04 -1.71
CA CYS A 103 7.70 -7.25 -1.43
C CYS A 103 8.32 -6.27 -0.43
N ASN A 104 7.51 -5.44 0.23
CA ASN A 104 7.97 -4.46 1.22
C ASN A 104 7.25 -4.64 2.54
N VAL A 105 7.95 -4.27 3.61
CA VAL A 105 7.38 -4.17 4.97
C VAL A 105 6.78 -2.77 5.16
N PHE A 106 5.59 -2.73 5.77
CA PHE A 106 4.94 -1.48 6.14
C PHE A 106 5.19 -1.21 7.63
N VAL A 107 5.86 -0.10 7.97
CA VAL A 107 6.19 0.25 9.37
C VAL A 107 5.69 1.62 9.83
N GLY A 108 5.03 1.66 10.98
CA GLY A 108 4.49 2.89 11.59
C GLY A 108 3.83 2.62 12.95
N TYR A 109 3.26 3.66 13.58
CA TYR A 109 2.41 3.47 14.77
C TYR A 109 1.09 2.78 14.41
N ALA A 110 0.52 2.04 15.36
CA ALA A 110 -0.68 1.21 15.18
C ALA A 110 -1.79 1.92 14.41
N GLU A 111 -2.20 3.11 14.87
CA GLU A 111 -3.29 3.88 14.28
C GLU A 111 -3.03 4.21 12.81
N HIS A 112 -1.79 4.61 12.46
CA HIS A 112 -1.42 4.99 11.10
C HIS A 112 -1.23 3.80 10.14
N VAL A 113 -0.89 2.64 10.69
CA VAL A 113 -0.69 1.40 9.92
C VAL A 113 -2.04 0.77 9.63
N ILE A 114 -2.85 0.58 10.66
CA ILE A 114 -4.11 -0.16 10.54
C ILE A 114 -5.16 0.67 9.78
N GLU A 115 -5.28 1.98 10.06
CA GLU A 115 -6.12 2.90 9.28
C GLU A 115 -5.81 2.78 7.78
N LEU A 116 -4.52 2.78 7.40
CA LEU A 116 -4.13 2.71 5.99
C LEU A 116 -4.50 1.37 5.35
N LEU A 117 -4.14 0.27 6.03
CA LEU A 117 -4.33 -1.09 5.51
C LEU A 117 -5.81 -1.47 5.37
N VAL A 118 -6.65 -1.01 6.31
CA VAL A 118 -8.08 -1.33 6.36
C VAL A 118 -8.93 -0.34 5.55
N THR A 119 -8.61 0.96 5.57
CA THR A 119 -9.47 2.01 4.99
C THR A 119 -8.94 2.65 3.69
N SER A 120 -7.62 2.82 3.56
CA SER A 120 -7.05 3.67 2.51
C SER A 120 -6.59 2.89 1.27
N PHE A 121 -6.16 1.64 1.44
CA PHE A 121 -5.76 0.79 0.33
C PHE A 121 -6.96 0.09 -0.33
N ALA A 122 -6.90 -0.08 -1.65
CA ALA A 122 -7.87 -0.94 -2.33
C ALA A 122 -7.71 -2.38 -1.82
N PRO A 123 -8.80 -3.17 -1.69
CA PRO A 123 -8.71 -4.51 -1.11
C PRO A 123 -7.66 -5.41 -1.77
N GLN A 124 -7.45 -5.31 -3.09
CA GLN A 124 -6.45 -6.11 -3.80
C GLN A 124 -4.99 -5.66 -3.56
N GLN A 125 -4.77 -4.49 -2.98
CA GLN A 125 -3.46 -4.01 -2.52
C GLN A 125 -3.21 -4.46 -1.08
N ALA A 126 -4.22 -4.37 -0.21
CA ALA A 126 -4.12 -4.81 1.18
C ALA A 126 -3.97 -6.34 1.28
N ASP A 127 -4.78 -7.12 0.54
CA ASP A 127 -4.76 -8.60 0.52
C ASP A 127 -3.43 -9.21 0.01
N VAL A 128 -2.46 -8.43 -0.48
CA VAL A 128 -1.13 -8.95 -0.88
C VAL A 128 0.01 -8.56 0.07
N ILE A 129 -0.26 -7.71 1.07
CA ILE A 129 0.71 -7.33 2.10
C ILE A 129 0.88 -8.50 3.06
N SER A 130 2.13 -8.87 3.34
CA SER A 130 2.43 -10.09 4.12
C SER A 130 3.18 -9.85 5.42
N THR A 131 3.88 -8.72 5.55
CA THR A 131 4.67 -8.36 6.72
C THR A 131 4.41 -6.90 7.10
N VAL A 132 4.09 -6.69 8.37
CA VAL A 132 3.76 -5.38 8.93
C VAL A 132 4.50 -5.21 10.25
N ASP A 133 5.15 -4.06 10.43
CA ASP A 133 5.84 -3.71 11.67
C ASP A 133 5.07 -2.57 12.35
N ILE A 134 4.66 -2.76 13.59
CA ILE A 134 3.90 -1.78 14.37
C ILE A 134 4.82 -1.24 15.47
N TYR A 135 4.97 0.08 15.52
CA TYR A 135 5.62 0.75 16.65
C TYR A 135 4.71 0.66 17.87
N VAL A 136 5.24 0.04 18.92
CA VAL A 136 4.56 -0.16 20.19
C VAL A 136 5.36 0.55 21.27
N ASP A 137 4.72 1.45 21.99
CA ASP A 137 5.26 2.08 23.18
C ASP A 137 4.30 1.92 24.36
N ALA A 138 4.76 2.35 25.53
CA ALA A 138 3.94 2.31 26.73
C ALA A 138 2.63 3.08 26.55
N PHE A 139 2.55 4.18 25.78
CA PHE A 139 1.34 4.98 25.63
C PHE A 139 0.33 4.38 24.65
N ALA A 140 0.79 3.70 23.59
CA ALA A 140 -0.06 2.95 22.67
C ALA A 140 -0.78 1.83 23.42
N VAL A 141 -0.04 1.00 24.18
CA VAL A 141 -0.61 -0.14 24.89
C VAL A 141 -1.25 0.25 26.23
N TYR A 142 -0.61 1.11 27.02
CA TYR A 142 -0.95 1.42 28.42
C TYR A 142 -1.02 2.94 28.65
N ARG A 143 -2.22 3.52 28.49
CA ARG A 143 -2.41 4.92 28.91
C ARG A 143 -2.17 4.98 30.43
N ASP A 144 -1.71 6.12 30.90
CA ASP A 144 -1.57 6.45 32.32
C ASP A 144 -0.29 5.95 33.02
N GLY A 145 0.65 5.34 32.28
CA GLY A 145 2.02 5.09 32.76
C GLY A 145 2.17 4.01 33.83
N VAL A 146 1.08 3.28 34.11
CA VAL A 146 1.07 2.10 34.98
C VAL A 146 1.54 0.90 34.16
N ILE A 147 2.75 0.41 34.45
CA ILE A 147 3.21 -0.91 33.97
C ILE A 147 2.33 -1.97 34.68
N PRO A 148 1.72 -2.94 33.97
CA PRO A 148 0.32 -3.21 34.23
C PRO A 148 0.04 -4.47 35.04
N ASP A 149 -0.96 -4.35 35.91
CA ASP A 149 -2.16 -5.16 35.82
C ASP A 149 -3.21 -4.39 34.98
N VAL A 150 -3.74 -4.84 33.83
CA VAL A 150 -3.39 -5.95 32.94
C VAL A 150 -3.82 -5.54 31.50
N GLY A 151 -3.12 -5.99 30.45
CA GLY A 151 -3.72 -6.16 29.10
C GLY A 151 -3.61 -5.03 28.06
N LEU A 152 -3.63 -5.41 26.78
CA LEU A 152 -3.85 -4.52 25.63
C LEU A 152 -5.16 -3.71 25.75
N LYS A 153 -5.16 -2.49 25.22
CA LYS A 153 -6.40 -1.70 25.08
C LYS A 153 -7.36 -2.27 24.05
N LYS A 154 -8.65 -2.19 24.38
CA LYS A 154 -9.78 -2.62 23.54
C LYS A 154 -9.83 -2.00 22.13
N TRP A 155 -9.39 -0.75 21.94
CA TRP A 155 -9.36 -0.16 20.59
C TRP A 155 -8.29 -0.85 19.72
N PHE A 156 -7.12 -1.11 20.30
CA PHE A 156 -6.00 -1.75 19.60
C PHE A 156 -6.30 -3.22 19.30
N THR A 157 -6.95 -3.96 20.21
CA THR A 157 -7.39 -5.34 19.91
C THR A 157 -8.46 -5.40 18.81
N SER A 158 -9.38 -4.42 18.75
CA SER A 158 -10.35 -4.31 17.66
C SER A 158 -9.66 -4.03 16.31
N GLU A 159 -8.73 -3.09 16.28
CA GLU A 159 -7.96 -2.75 15.07
C GLU A 159 -7.07 -3.91 14.60
N LEU A 160 -6.43 -4.65 15.53
CA LEU A 160 -5.69 -5.87 15.22
C LEU A 160 -6.60 -6.96 14.62
N ALA A 161 -7.80 -7.14 15.17
CA ALA A 161 -8.78 -8.10 14.63
C ALA A 161 -9.24 -7.73 13.21
N GLU A 162 -9.43 -6.44 12.91
CA GLU A 162 -9.71 -5.94 11.56
C GLU A 162 -8.53 -6.17 10.61
N MET A 163 -7.29 -5.87 11.05
CA MET A 163 -6.08 -6.13 10.27
C MET A 163 -5.87 -7.63 10.00
N ALA A 164 -6.29 -8.51 10.91
CA ALA A 164 -6.24 -9.96 10.72
C ALA A 164 -7.17 -10.47 9.60
N MET A 165 -8.15 -9.69 9.14
CA MET A 165 -8.97 -10.04 7.96
C MET A 165 -8.18 -10.03 6.64
N LEU A 166 -7.00 -9.41 6.61
CA LEU A 166 -6.16 -9.31 5.41
C LEU A 166 -5.58 -10.69 5.04
N LYS A 167 -5.98 -11.22 3.88
CA LYS A 167 -5.66 -12.61 3.48
C LYS A 167 -4.17 -12.84 3.21
N GLY A 168 -3.45 -11.77 2.86
CA GLY A 168 -2.02 -11.82 2.58
C GLY A 168 -1.14 -11.82 3.83
N LEU A 169 -1.68 -11.34 4.96
CA LEU A 169 -0.91 -11.08 6.19
C LEU A 169 -0.41 -12.38 6.80
N LYS A 170 0.89 -12.43 7.11
CA LYS A 170 1.58 -13.61 7.65
C LYS A 170 2.46 -13.30 8.85
N GLU A 171 2.96 -12.07 8.96
CA GLU A 171 3.87 -11.67 10.02
C GLU A 171 3.55 -10.26 10.50
N VAL A 172 3.44 -10.12 11.82
CA VAL A 172 3.27 -8.83 12.51
C VAL A 172 4.37 -8.70 13.55
N THR A 173 5.24 -7.70 13.36
CA THR A 173 6.30 -7.36 14.31
C THR A 173 5.82 -6.23 15.20
N LEU A 174 5.86 -6.40 16.51
CA LEU A 174 5.67 -5.33 17.49
C LEU A 174 7.05 -4.79 17.86
N VAL A 175 7.39 -3.60 17.36
CA VAL A 175 8.68 -2.95 17.62
C VAL A 175 8.54 -2.12 18.89
N TRP A 176 9.15 -2.59 19.99
CA TRP A 176 9.01 -2.05 21.34
C TRP A 176 10.11 -1.04 21.67
N PHE A 177 9.70 0.19 22.00
CA PHE A 177 10.64 1.27 22.36
C PHE A 177 10.84 1.48 23.87
N GLY A 178 10.18 0.68 24.72
CA GLY A 178 10.31 0.77 26.17
C GLY A 178 11.55 0.07 26.71
N SER A 179 11.71 0.09 28.03
CA SER A 179 12.71 -0.71 28.73
C SER A 179 12.57 -2.18 28.33
N ASP A 180 13.68 -2.85 28.02
CA ASP A 180 13.67 -4.28 27.69
C ASP A 180 13.37 -5.12 28.95
N VAL A 181 12.13 -5.57 29.04
CA VAL A 181 11.63 -6.45 30.10
C VAL A 181 11.03 -7.67 29.39
N MET A 182 11.67 -8.83 29.48
CA MET A 182 11.24 -10.04 28.77
C MET A 182 9.77 -10.41 29.05
N VAL A 183 9.30 -10.18 30.28
CA VAL A 183 7.89 -10.38 30.69
C VAL A 183 6.93 -9.55 29.83
N VAL A 184 7.30 -8.33 29.47
CA VAL A 184 6.46 -7.46 28.59
C VAL A 184 6.49 -7.98 27.15
N ARG A 185 7.65 -8.40 26.64
CA ARG A 185 7.73 -9.01 25.28
C ARG A 185 6.89 -10.28 25.18
N GLU A 186 6.96 -11.17 26.16
CA GLU A 186 6.19 -12.41 26.20
C GLU A 186 4.68 -12.15 26.39
N GLY A 187 4.32 -11.23 27.28
CA GLY A 187 2.92 -10.80 27.49
C GLY A 187 2.29 -10.20 26.23
N LEU A 188 2.97 -9.23 25.59
CA LEU A 188 2.49 -8.63 24.34
C LEU A 188 2.34 -9.67 23.22
N LYS A 189 3.30 -10.58 23.09
CA LYS A 189 3.24 -11.67 22.10
C LYS A 189 2.05 -12.58 22.35
N TRP A 190 1.82 -12.98 23.61
CA TRP A 190 0.69 -13.81 24.01
C TRP A 190 -0.64 -13.12 23.72
N GLU A 191 -0.81 -11.87 24.16
CA GLU A 191 -2.07 -11.13 23.99
C GLU A 191 -2.40 -10.85 22.52
N VAL A 192 -1.42 -10.44 21.69
CA VAL A 192 -1.66 -10.23 20.25
C VAL A 192 -1.90 -11.55 19.50
N SER A 193 -1.22 -12.64 19.89
CA SER A 193 -1.51 -13.97 19.30
C SER A 193 -2.93 -14.41 19.64
N GLY A 194 -3.39 -14.20 20.89
CA GLY A 194 -4.76 -14.48 21.33
C GLY A 194 -5.81 -13.74 20.50
N VAL A 195 -5.61 -12.45 20.21
CA VAL A 195 -6.52 -11.68 19.33
C VAL A 195 -6.61 -12.29 17.93
N PHE A 196 -5.50 -12.76 17.35
CA PHE A 196 -5.52 -13.41 16.05
C PHE A 196 -6.14 -14.81 16.10
N GLU A 197 -5.94 -15.57 17.19
CA GLU A 197 -6.56 -16.88 17.40
C GLU A 197 -8.09 -16.79 17.57
N GLU A 198 -8.60 -15.83 18.35
CA GLU A 198 -10.05 -15.56 18.50
C GLU A 198 -10.74 -15.29 17.14
N VAL A 199 -9.99 -14.70 16.21
CA VAL A 199 -10.42 -14.34 14.85
C VAL A 199 -10.17 -15.47 13.83
N GLY A 200 -9.58 -16.59 14.27
CA GLY A 200 -9.31 -17.76 13.42
C GLY A 200 -8.06 -17.66 12.54
N ARG A 201 -7.13 -16.76 12.87
CA ARG A 201 -5.89 -16.44 12.12
C ARG A 201 -4.62 -16.83 12.87
N ALA A 202 -4.61 -18.03 13.45
CA ALA A 202 -3.43 -18.63 14.10
C ALA A 202 -2.24 -18.88 13.15
N ASP A 203 -2.39 -18.63 11.85
CA ASP A 203 -1.32 -18.68 10.85
C ASP A 203 -0.45 -17.41 10.82
N ILE A 204 -0.88 -16.32 11.47
CA ILE A 204 -0.12 -15.07 11.55
C ILE A 204 0.96 -15.19 12.64
N LYS A 205 2.23 -15.10 12.24
CA LYS A 205 3.39 -15.07 13.14
C LYS A 205 3.47 -13.71 13.84
N VAL A 206 3.37 -13.71 15.17
CA VAL A 206 3.63 -12.53 16.01
C VAL A 206 5.09 -12.54 16.48
N VAL A 207 5.79 -11.44 16.23
CA VAL A 207 7.16 -11.16 16.72
C VAL A 207 7.12 -9.92 17.60
N VAL A 208 7.97 -9.86 18.63
CA VAL A 208 8.20 -8.65 19.41
C VAL A 208 9.70 -8.40 19.43
N ASP A 209 10.11 -7.25 18.91
CA ASP A 209 11.51 -6.78 18.79
C ASP A 209 11.71 -5.57 19.71
#